data_AF-A0A8J8P822-F1
#
_entry.id   AF-A0A8J8P822-F1
#
_cell.length_a   1.000
_cell.length_b   1.000
_cell.length_c   1.000
_cell.angle_alpha   90.00
_cell.angle_beta   90.00
_cell.angle_gamma   90.00
#
_symmetry.space_group_name_H-M   'P 1'
#
loop_
_entity.id
_entity.type
_entity.pdbx_description
1 polymer ?
#
loop_
_entity_poly.entity_id
_entity_poly.type
_entity_poly.pdbx_seq_one_letter_code
_entity_poly.pdbx_strand_id
1 'polypeptide(L)'
;MGRTNPTYRDALRAIEERWGEFRRALRRRDQPRFDRLFEYAREHADASGFLNHQNPLLSALLSIDLEQESRLDEHEQRLEDIEQALDHDDVLESGAETKECET
;
A
#
# COMPACT_ATOMS: atom_id res chain seq x y z
N MET A 1 1.00 21.90 34.88
CA MET A 1 2.27 22.11 34.14
C MET A 1 2.57 20.81 33.39
N GLY A 2 2.85 20.89 32.09
CA GLY A 2 3.15 19.73 31.24
C GLY A 2 1.98 19.22 30.39
N ARG A 3 1.24 20.09 29.68
CA ARG A 3 0.43 19.64 28.53
C ARG A 3 1.38 19.50 27.36
N THR A 4 2.05 18.35 27.25
CA THR A 4 2.75 17.98 26.02
C THR A 4 1.74 18.10 24.89
N ASN A 5 2.05 18.89 23.87
CA ASN A 5 1.16 19.03 22.72
C ASN A 5 0.99 17.62 22.13
N PRO A 6 -0.25 17.12 21.93
CA PRO A 6 -0.46 15.79 21.39
C PRO A 6 0.26 15.69 20.04
N THR A 7 1.05 14.64 19.89
CA THR A 7 1.79 14.39 18.65
C THR A 7 0.84 13.92 17.56
N TYR A 8 1.28 13.98 16.30
CA TYR A 8 0.54 13.35 15.20
C TYR A 8 0.24 11.86 15.48
N ARG A 9 1.18 11.15 16.10
CA ARG A 9 1.01 9.74 16.50
C ARG A 9 -0.11 9.56 17.53
N ASP A 10 -0.25 10.48 18.48
CA ASP A 10 -1.35 10.47 19.46
C ASP A 10 -2.69 10.73 18.79
N ALA A 11 -2.73 11.69 17.87
CA ALA A 11 -3.94 11.99 17.11
C ALA A 11 -4.35 10.81 16.21
N LEU A 12 -3.40 10.14 15.56
CA LEU A 12 -3.65 8.98 14.72
C LEU A 12 -4.21 7.81 15.53
N ARG A 13 -3.68 7.57 16.74
CA ARG A 13 -4.22 6.56 17.67
C ARG A 13 -5.66 6.87 18.07
N ALA A 14 -5.96 8.14 18.38
CA ALA A 14 -7.32 8.57 18.72
C ALA A 14 -8.31 8.42 17.53
N ILE A 15 -7.82 8.56 16.29
CA ILE A 15 -8.60 8.25 15.09
C ILE A 15 -8.84 6.73 15.00
N GLU A 16 -7.79 5.92 15.12
CA GLU A 16 -7.88 4.44 15.04
C GLU A 16 -8.91 3.89 16.04
N GLU A 17 -8.86 4.35 17.29
CA GLU A 17 -9.80 3.98 18.35
C GLU A 17 -11.25 4.34 18.00
N ARG A 18 -11.48 5.54 17.44
CA ARG A 18 -12.82 6.01 17.04
C ARG A 18 -13.43 5.15 15.93
N TRP A 19 -12.60 4.57 15.07
CA TRP A 19 -13.04 3.70 13.98
C TRP A 19 -13.17 2.22 14.40
N GLY A 20 -12.95 1.90 15.68
CA GLY A 20 -13.04 0.52 16.17
C GLY A 20 -14.42 -0.13 15.97
N GLU A 21 -15.52 0.63 16.03
CA GLU A 21 -16.86 0.12 15.69
C GLU A 21 -17.02 -0.20 14.21
N PHE A 22 -16.52 0.68 13.35
CA PHE A 22 -16.49 0.46 11.91
C PHE A 22 -15.70 -0.80 11.57
N ARG A 23 -14.49 -0.94 12.13
CA ARG A 23 -13.66 -2.15 11.97
C ARG A 23 -14.40 -3.43 12.36
N ARG A 24 -15.12 -3.41 13.49
CA ARG A 24 -15.89 -4.57 13.96
C ARG A 24 -17.05 -4.93 13.02
N ALA A 25 -17.64 -3.94 12.36
CA ALA A 25 -18.71 -4.15 11.38
C ALA A 25 -18.20 -4.66 10.02
N LEU A 26 -16.90 -4.53 9.72
CA LEU A 26 -16.32 -5.07 8.49
C LEU A 26 -16.36 -6.60 8.46
N ARG A 27 -16.50 -7.15 7.24
CA ARG A 27 -16.33 -8.58 7.00
C ARG A 27 -14.94 -9.01 7.48
N ARG A 28 -14.83 -10.25 7.99
CA ARG A 28 -13.55 -10.80 8.48
C ARG A 28 -12.40 -10.68 7.49
N ARG A 29 -12.68 -10.81 6.18
CA ARG A 29 -11.69 -10.67 5.11
C ARG A 29 -11.14 -9.24 4.95
N ASP A 30 -11.85 -8.23 5.43
CA ASP A 30 -11.53 -6.81 5.22
C ASP A 30 -10.90 -6.18 6.47
N GLN A 31 -11.03 -6.80 7.65
CA GLN A 31 -10.39 -6.32 8.88
C GLN A 31 -8.86 -6.23 8.77
N PRO A 32 -8.13 -7.22 8.21
CA PRO A 32 -6.68 -7.08 8.04
C PRO A 32 -6.29 -5.96 7.07
N ARG A 33 -7.12 -5.69 6.05
CA ARG A 33 -6.89 -4.56 5.13
C ARG A 33 -7.05 -3.23 5.86
N PHE A 34 -8.08 -3.12 6.68
CA PHE A 34 -8.30 -1.94 7.52
C PHE A 34 -7.12 -1.68 8.46
N ASP A 35 -6.62 -2.72 9.14
CA ASP A 35 -5.49 -2.60 10.05
C ASP A 35 -4.24 -2.06 9.34
N ARG A 36 -4.00 -2.53 8.12
CA ARG A 36 -2.89 -2.08 7.26
C ARG A 36 -2.99 -0.60 6.86
N LEU A 37 -4.18 -0.03 6.73
CA LEU A 37 -4.33 1.40 6.44
C LEU A 37 -3.70 2.27 7.53
N PHE A 38 -3.83 1.86 8.80
CA PHE A 38 -3.22 2.58 9.91
C PHE A 38 -1.72 2.31 10.01
N GLU A 39 -1.20 1.21 9.45
CA GLU A 39 0.24 0.99 9.29
C GLU A 39 0.83 2.01 8.30
N TYR A 40 0.22 2.16 7.12
CA TYR A 40 0.61 3.16 6.11
C TYR A 40 0.60 4.59 6.65
N ALA A 41 -0.45 4.94 7.39
CA ALA A 41 -0.53 6.25 8.02
C ALA A 41 0.57 6.49 9.09
N ARG A 42 1.10 5.43 9.71
CA ARG A 42 2.18 5.51 10.71
C ARG A 42 3.57 5.60 10.06
N GLU A 43 3.79 4.99 8.90
CA GLU A 43 5.05 5.07 8.14
C GLU A 43 5.36 6.52 7.74
N HIS A 44 4.33 7.30 7.46
CA HIS A 44 4.42 8.71 7.09
C HIS A 44 4.21 9.69 8.27
N ALA A 45 4.27 9.19 9.50
CA ALA A 45 4.02 10.02 10.69
C ALA A 45 5.02 11.16 10.86
N ASP A 46 6.26 10.97 10.42
CA ASP A 46 7.31 11.97 10.57
C ASP A 46 7.12 13.11 9.56
N ALA A 47 6.71 12.81 8.32
CA ALA A 47 6.32 13.81 7.32
C ALA A 47 5.05 14.57 7.74
N SER A 48 4.06 13.84 8.27
CA SER A 48 2.79 14.40 8.75
C SER A 48 2.97 15.28 9.99
N GLY A 49 3.98 15.04 10.82
CA GLY A 49 4.30 15.83 12.00
C GLY A 49 4.80 17.25 11.71
N PHE A 50 5.34 17.51 10.51
CA PHE A 50 5.79 18.84 10.08
C PHE A 50 4.62 19.76 9.70
N LEU A 51 3.57 19.17 9.16
CA LEU A 51 2.32 19.85 8.91
C LEU A 51 1.61 19.92 10.26
N ASN A 52 1.60 21.09 10.90
CA ASN A 52 0.84 21.33 12.14
C ASN A 52 -0.67 21.31 11.80
N HIS A 53 -1.15 20.16 11.32
CA HIS A 53 -2.37 20.01 10.55
C HIS A 53 -3.55 20.02 11.50
N GLN A 54 -4.52 20.91 11.25
CA GLN A 54 -5.74 20.95 12.05
C GLN A 54 -6.57 19.67 11.92
N ASN A 55 -6.35 18.88 10.87
CA ASN A 55 -7.05 17.63 10.63
C ASN A 55 -6.09 16.46 10.34
N PRO A 56 -5.64 15.73 11.38
CA PRO A 56 -4.76 14.57 11.24
C PRO A 56 -5.31 13.44 10.35
N LEU A 57 -6.63 13.39 10.12
CA LEU A 57 -7.24 12.41 9.21
C LEU A 57 -6.82 12.64 7.76
N LEU A 58 -6.68 13.90 7.31
CA LEU A 58 -6.28 14.19 5.92
C LEU A 58 -4.84 13.71 5.66
N SER A 59 -3.94 13.94 6.61
CA SER A 59 -2.56 13.43 6.53
C SER A 59 -2.53 11.90 6.53
N ALA A 60 -3.36 11.25 7.35
CA ALA A 60 -3.47 9.79 7.36
C ALA A 60 -3.98 9.25 6.01
N LEU A 61 -5.00 9.87 5.42
CA LEU A 61 -5.53 9.47 4.11
C LEU A 61 -4.51 9.66 2.99
N LEU A 62 -3.77 10.78 2.98
CA LEU A 62 -2.72 10.99 1.98
C LEU A 62 -1.58 9.99 2.11
N SER A 63 -1.23 9.63 3.35
CA SER A 63 -0.21 8.61 3.62
C SER A 63 -0.65 7.22 3.14
N ILE A 64 -1.93 6.89 3.36
CA ILE A 64 -2.54 5.66 2.85
C ILE A 64 -2.52 5.63 1.32
N ASP A 65 -2.85 6.75 0.68
CA ASP A 65 -2.88 6.89 -0.78
C ASP A 65 -1.48 6.66 -1.39
N LEU A 66 -0.45 7.30 -0.83
CA LEU A 66 0.94 7.12 -1.28
C LEU A 66 1.43 5.67 -1.19
N GLU A 67 1.14 4.98 -0.08
CA GLU A 67 1.50 3.56 0.07
C GLU A 67 0.69 2.64 -0.86
N GLN A 68 -0.52 3.05 -1.24
CA GLN A 68 -1.32 2.32 -2.23
C GLN A 68 -0.78 2.50 -3.64
N GLU A 69 -0.39 3.72 -4.03
CA GLU A 69 0.26 3.99 -5.31
C GLU A 69 1.57 3.20 -5.45
N SER A 70 2.45 3.22 -4.43
CA SER A 70 3.69 2.44 -4.43
C SER A 70 3.45 0.95 -4.66
N ARG A 71 2.39 0.39 -4.05
CA ARG A 71 2.03 -1.02 -4.24
C ARG A 71 1.41 -1.31 -5.61
N LEU A 72 0.72 -0.34 -6.21
CA LEU A 72 0.24 -0.47 -7.59
C LEU A 72 1.44 -0.53 -8.54
N ASP A 73 2.41 0.38 -8.39
CA ASP A 73 3.64 0.38 -9.18
C ASP A 73 4.40 -0.94 -9.06
N GLU A 74 4.56 -1.48 -7.84
CA GLU A 74 5.18 -2.79 -7.62
C GLU A 74 4.43 -3.94 -8.31
N HIS A 75 3.10 -3.88 -8.32
CA HIS A 75 2.27 -4.89 -8.96
C HIS A 75 2.32 -4.78 -10.49
N GLU A 76 2.30 -3.57 -11.03
CA GLU A 76 2.45 -3.29 -12.46
C GLU A 76 3.81 -3.76 -12.96
N GLN A 77 4.90 -3.42 -12.27
CA GLN A 77 6.24 -3.89 -12.63
C GLN A 77 6.33 -5.42 -12.63
N ARG A 78 5.75 -6.07 -11.62
CA ARG A 78 5.76 -7.54 -11.55
C ARG A 78 4.95 -8.18 -12.68
N LEU A 79 3.87 -7.56 -13.12
CA LEU A 79 3.10 -8.03 -14.27
C LEU A 79 3.92 -7.90 -15.54
N GLU A 80 4.55 -6.75 -15.76
CA GLU A 80 5.45 -6.54 -16.90
C GLU A 80 6.58 -7.57 -16.94
N ASP A 81 7.22 -7.86 -15.80
CA ASP A 81 8.30 -8.84 -15.72
C ASP A 81 7.81 -10.27 -16.08
N ILE A 82 6.60 -10.63 -15.65
CA ILE A 82 5.98 -11.93 -15.96
C ILE A 82 5.62 -12.00 -17.45
N GLU A 83 5.02 -10.95 -18.00
CA GLU A 83 4.65 -10.87 -19.41
C GLU A 83 5.89 -10.97 -20.30
N GLN A 84 6.98 -10.27 -19.97
CA GLN A 84 8.25 -10.37 -20.70
C GLN A 84 8.87 -11.77 -20.64
N ALA A 85 8.77 -12.45 -19.49
CA ALA A 85 9.29 -13.81 -19.36
C ALA A 85 8.49 -14.81 -20.22
N LEU A 86 7.17 -14.67 -20.27
CA LEU A 86 6.30 -15.51 -21.11
C LEU A 86 6.55 -15.25 -22.60
N ASP A 87 6.65 -13.99 -23.01
CA ASP A 87 6.98 -13.63 -24.39
C ASP A 87 8.35 -14.19 -24.82
N HIS A 88 9.33 -14.18 -23.90
CA HIS A 88 10.64 -14.76 -24.17
C HIS A 88 10.55 -16.29 -24.36
N ASP A 89 9.81 -17.00 -23.52
CA ASP A 89 9.66 -18.45 -23.63
C ASP A 89 8.95 -18.84 -24.94
N ASP A 90 7.90 -18.12 -25.34
CA ASP A 90 7.20 -18.33 -26.62
C ASP A 90 8.12 -18.13 -27.85
N VAL A 91 9.04 -17.16 -27.79
CA VAL A 91 10.05 -16.93 -28.84
C VAL A 91 11.09 -18.06 -28.88
N LEU A 92 11.46 -18.63 -27.73
CA LEU A 92 12.38 -19.76 -27.68
C LEU A 92 11.74 -21.05 -28.23
N GLU A 93 10.48 -21.32 -27.90
CA GLU A 93 9.76 -22.49 -28.39
C GLU A 93 9.55 -22.41 -29.93
N SER A 94 9.10 -21.27 -30.44
CA SER A 94 8.93 -21.07 -31.89
C SER A 94 10.25 -21.10 -32.68
N GLY A 95 11.36 -20.64 -32.08
CA GLY A 95 12.71 -20.72 -32.65
C GLY A 95 13.33 -22.13 -32.59
N ALA A 96 12.87 -22.99 -31.68
CA ALA A 96 13.27 -24.40 -31.60
C ALA A 96 12.51 -25.25 -32.63
N GLU A 97 11.19 -25.07 -32.75
CA GLU A 97 10.35 -25.79 -33.73
C GLU A 97 10.75 -25.50 -35.18
N THR A 98 11.17 -24.27 -35.47
CA THR A 98 11.65 -23.90 -36.82
C THR A 98 12.97 -24.57 -37.20
N LYS A 99 13.86 -24.87 -36.23
CA LYS A 99 15.12 -25.58 -36.48
C LYS A 99 14.94 -27.09 -36.65
N GLU A 100 13.96 -27.69 -35.98
CA GLU A 100 13.66 -29.12 -36.13
C GLU A 100 13.02 -29.46 -37.48
N CYS A 101 12.33 -28.52 -38.12
CA CYS A 101 11.69 -28.74 -39.43
C CYS A 101 12.67 -28.64 -40.63
N GLU A 102 13.86 -28.08 -40.42
CA GLU A 102 14.90 -27.91 -41.47
C GLU A 102 15.94 -29.05 -41.52
N THR A 103 15.83 -30.07 -40.66
CA THR A 103 16.78 -31.20 -40.58
C THR A 103 16.15 -32.52 -41.01
#